data_AF-A0A1F3Y6P7-F1
#
_entry.id   AF-A0A1F3Y6P7-F1
#
_cell.length_a   1.000
_cell.length_b   1.000
_cell.length_c   1.000
_cell.angle_alpha   90.00
_cell.angle_beta   90.00
_cell.angle_gamma   90.00
#
_symmetry.space_group_name_H-M   'P 1'
#
loop_
_entity.id
_entity.type
_entity.pdbx_description
1 polymer ?
#
loop_
_entity_poly.entity_id
_entity_poly.type
_entity_poly.pdbx_seq_one_letter_code
_entity_poly.pdbx_strand_id
1 'polypeptide(L)'
;MLSLAEAPTLIERTWNPIKLFGLATERMAVLTWRNLVSLKKMVTGDVSVATLGGPILIGKIAGESIARGLIAFLTTMGILSVGLGILNVLPVPVLDGGHLLLLGIESIRGKPLTIRQMEIIQQVGLSLILALMIVVIRNDIARLPIFN
;
A
#
# COMPACT_ATOMS: atom_id res chain seq x y z
N MET A 1 -24.88 40.72 33.10
CA MET A 1 -24.08 41.35 32.03
C MET A 1 -23.28 40.24 31.37
N LEU A 2 -23.57 39.95 30.11
CA LEU A 2 -23.09 38.77 29.39
C LEU A 2 -21.56 38.70 29.36
N SER A 3 -21.00 37.58 29.83
CA SER A 3 -19.66 37.14 29.48
C SER A 3 -19.68 36.83 27.98
N LEU A 4 -19.18 37.78 27.20
CA LEU A 4 -18.93 37.58 25.78
C LEU A 4 -17.82 36.53 25.67
N ALA A 5 -18.23 35.27 25.54
CA ALA A 5 -17.35 34.21 25.10
C ALA A 5 -16.71 34.68 23.79
N GLU A 6 -15.39 34.87 23.83
CA GLU A 6 -14.59 35.22 22.67
C GLU A 6 -14.96 34.29 21.52
N ALA A 7 -15.41 34.86 20.40
CA ALA A 7 -15.73 34.09 19.21
C ALA A 7 -14.51 33.21 18.88
N PRO A 8 -14.68 31.91 18.60
CA PRO A 8 -13.57 31.05 18.23
C PRO A 8 -12.88 31.73 17.04
N THR A 9 -11.67 32.22 17.25
CA THR A 9 -10.84 32.75 16.18
C THR A 9 -10.68 31.62 15.18
N LEU A 10 -11.47 31.64 14.12
CA LEU A 10 -11.27 30.81 12.95
C LEU A 10 -9.99 31.33 12.34
N ILE A 11 -8.85 30.81 12.82
CA ILE A 11 -7.57 30.97 12.17
C ILE A 11 -7.76 30.26 10.84
N GLU A 12 -8.17 31.01 9.81
CA GLU A 12 -8.02 30.60 8.44
C GLU A 12 -6.53 30.42 8.22
N ARG A 13 -6.04 29.21 8.49
CA ARG A 13 -4.75 28.77 7.96
C ARG A 13 -4.93 28.74 6.46
N THR A 14 -4.66 29.85 5.80
CA THR A 14 -4.39 29.91 4.37
C THR A 14 -3.06 29.20 4.17
N TRP A 15 -3.12 27.87 4.15
CA TRP A 15 -1.94 27.08 3.95
C TRP A 15 -1.42 27.38 2.55
N ASN A 16 -0.22 27.96 2.48
CA ASN A 16 0.48 28.13 1.23
C ASN A 16 0.55 26.76 0.52
N PRO A 17 0.13 26.64 -0.77
CA PRO A 17 0.11 25.37 -1.48
C PRO A 17 1.45 24.64 -1.47
N ILE A 18 2.56 25.38 -1.46
CA ILE A 18 3.92 24.82 -1.35
C ILE A 18 4.13 24.18 0.02
N LYS A 19 3.66 24.84 1.09
CA LYS A 19 3.74 24.32 2.46
C LYS A 19 2.85 23.09 2.64
N LEU A 20 1.67 23.08 2.03
CA LEU A 20 0.79 21.90 1.99
C LEU A 20 1.47 20.71 1.31
N PHE A 21 2.11 20.95 0.17
CA PHE A 21 2.84 19.91 -0.56
C PHE A 21 3.98 19.34 0.28
N GLY A 22 4.75 20.20 0.97
CA GLY A 22 5.80 19.76 1.89
C GLY A 22 5.27 18.86 3.01
N LEU A 23 4.18 19.28 3.67
CA LEU A 23 3.54 18.51 4.74
C LEU A 23 2.92 17.19 4.23
N ALA A 24 2.32 17.21 3.04
CA ALA A 24 1.78 16.01 2.41
C ALA A 24 2.90 15.01 2.10
N THR A 25 4.03 15.49 1.57
CA THR A 25 5.21 14.66 1.28
C THR A 25 5.79 14.05 2.54
N GLU A 26 5.94 14.84 3.62
CA GLU A 26 6.41 14.33 4.92
C GLU A 26 5.46 13.25 5.45
N ARG A 27 4.15 13.49 5.40
CA ARG A 27 3.15 12.52 5.83
C ARG A 27 3.20 11.23 5.00
N MET A 28 3.36 11.35 3.68
CA MET A 28 3.53 10.20 2.79
C MET A 28 4.81 9.43 3.14
N ALA A 29 5.94 10.11 3.37
CA ALA A 29 7.19 9.46 3.75
C ALA A 29 7.06 8.66 5.06
N VAL A 30 6.38 9.21 6.07
CA VAL A 30 6.11 8.50 7.33
C VAL A 30 5.23 7.27 7.10
N LEU A 31 4.17 7.39 6.29
CA LEU A 31 3.30 6.25 5.96
C LEU A 31 4.08 5.17 5.20
N THR A 32 4.91 5.57 4.23
CA THR A 32 5.77 4.68 3.47
C THR A 32 6.73 3.92 4.38
N TRP A 33 7.41 4.63 5.28
CA TRP A 33 8.33 4.02 6.25
C TRP A 33 7.64 2.99 7.14
N ARG A 34 6.47 3.33 7.69
CA ARG A 34 5.69 2.40 8.55
C ARG A 34 5.25 1.14 7.79
N ASN A 35 4.82 1.29 6.54
CA ASN A 35 4.45 0.16 5.70
C ASN A 35 5.67 -0.72 5.37
N LEU A 36 6.82 -0.14 5.05
CA LEU A 36 8.06 -0.89 4.81
C LEU A 36 8.50 -1.69 6.05
N VAL A 37 8.47 -1.07 7.23
CA VAL A 37 8.77 -1.77 8.50
C VAL A 37 7.79 -2.91 8.74
N SER A 38 6.51 -2.71 8.43
CA SER A 38 5.48 -3.75 8.58
C SER A 38 5.70 -4.91 7.62
N LEU A 39 6.01 -4.64 6.35
CA LEU A 39 6.36 -5.66 5.36
C LEU A 39 7.60 -6.44 5.78
N LYS A 40 8.65 -5.76 6.24
CA LYS A 40 9.86 -6.43 6.76
C LYS A 40 9.51 -7.39 7.89
N LYS A 41 8.66 -6.96 8.84
CA LYS A 41 8.19 -7.79 9.95
C LYS A 41 7.33 -8.97 9.50
N MET A 42 6.60 -8.84 8.40
CA MET A 42 5.85 -9.95 7.82
C MET A 42 6.77 -11.00 7.23
N VAL A 43 7.84 -10.57 6.53
CA VAL A 43 8.83 -11.47 5.95
C VAL A 43 9.67 -12.16 7.04
N THR A 44 9.97 -11.48 8.16
CA THR A 44 10.66 -12.09 9.31
C THR A 44 9.76 -12.97 10.18
N GLY A 45 8.45 -12.97 9.96
CA GLY A 45 7.47 -13.76 10.73
C GLY A 45 6.97 -13.09 12.01
N ASP A 46 7.44 -11.88 12.33
CA ASP A 46 6.98 -11.11 13.50
C ASP A 46 5.53 -10.62 13.36
N VAL A 47 5.05 -10.51 12.12
CA VAL A 47 3.66 -10.16 11.79
C VAL A 47 3.08 -11.24 10.88
N SER A 48 1.93 -11.79 11.26
CA SER A 48 1.28 -12.81 10.44
C SER A 48 0.85 -12.25 9.08
N VAL A 49 1.14 -12.98 8.01
CA VAL A 49 0.62 -12.76 6.65
C VAL A 49 -0.91 -12.74 6.63
N ALA A 50 -1.56 -13.36 7.63
CA ALA A 50 -3.01 -13.29 7.78
C ALA A 50 -3.53 -11.86 8.00
N THR A 51 -2.70 -10.94 8.50
CA THR A 51 -3.05 -9.54 8.73
C THR A 51 -3.03 -8.69 7.46
N LEU A 52 -2.51 -9.20 6.35
CA LEU A 52 -2.63 -8.55 5.05
C LEU A 52 -4.11 -8.50 4.65
N GLY A 53 -4.59 -7.29 4.37
CA GLY A 53 -5.95 -7.11 3.90
C GLY A 53 -6.09 -7.57 2.46
N GLY A 54 -7.06 -8.44 2.20
CA GLY A 54 -7.40 -8.82 0.85
C GLY A 54 -8.42 -7.90 0.18
N PRO A 55 -8.88 -8.26 -1.02
CA PRO A 55 -9.80 -7.44 -1.81
C PRO A 55 -11.11 -7.11 -1.09
N ILE A 56 -11.62 -8.04 -0.27
CA ILE A 56 -12.87 -7.86 0.47
C ILE A 56 -12.66 -6.85 1.60
N LEU A 57 -11.57 -6.99 2.36
CA LEU A 57 -11.26 -6.05 3.44
C LEU A 57 -10.96 -4.64 2.87
N ILE A 58 -10.20 -4.56 1.77
CA ILE A 58 -9.91 -3.30 1.10
C ILE A 58 -11.21 -2.62 0.64
N GLY A 59 -12.12 -3.37 0.00
CA GLY A 59 -13.43 -2.87 -0.41
C GLY A 59 -14.27 -2.37 0.77
N LYS A 60 -14.27 -3.11 1.88
CA LYS A 60 -14.97 -2.71 3.11
C LYS A 60 -14.41 -1.41 3.69
N ILE A 61 -13.09 -1.31 3.89
CA ILE A 61 -12.44 -0.11 4.45
C ILE A 61 -12.69 1.10 3.53
N ALA A 62 -12.61 0.91 2.21
CA ALA A 62 -12.91 1.95 1.24
C ALA A 62 -14.39 2.40 1.34
N GLY A 63 -15.34 1.46 1.37
CA GLY A 63 -16.77 1.77 1.50
C GLY A 63 -17.09 2.51 2.81
N GLU A 64 -16.58 2.04 3.94
CA GLU A 64 -16.73 2.72 5.24
C GLU A 64 -16.13 4.12 5.24
N SER A 65 -15.03 4.34 4.51
CA SER A 65 -14.39 5.65 4.45
C SER A 65 -15.23 6.69 3.71
N ILE A 66 -16.07 6.28 2.75
CA ILE A 66 -17.03 7.16 2.07
C ILE A 66 -18.08 7.67 3.07
N ALA A 67 -18.60 6.78 3.92
CA ALA A 67 -19.56 7.15 4.97
C ALA A 67 -18.98 8.12 6.02
N ARG A 68 -17.64 8.11 6.20
CA ARG A 68 -16.92 9.06 7.07
C ARG A 68 -16.59 10.40 6.38
N GLY A 69 -16.98 10.59 5.12
CA GLY A 69 -16.80 11.83 4.36
C GLY A 69 -15.55 11.87 3.47
N LEU A 70 -15.47 12.89 2.63
CA LEU A 70 -14.48 13.00 1.55
C LEU A 70 -13.02 12.96 2.03
N ILE A 71 -12.71 13.64 3.14
CA ILE A 71 -11.34 13.67 3.68
C ILE A 71 -10.90 12.26 4.11
N ALA A 72 -11.78 11.50 4.75
CA ALA A 72 -11.50 10.14 5.20
C ALA A 72 -11.32 9.18 4.02
N PHE A 73 -12.13 9.34 2.98
CA PHE A 73 -12.03 8.59 1.73
C PHE A 73 -10.70 8.83 1.01
N LEU A 74 -10.33 10.10 0.80
CA LEU A 74 -9.04 10.46 0.18
C LEU A 74 -7.84 9.99 1.01
N THR A 75 -7.94 10.06 2.34
CA THR A 75 -6.91 9.53 3.23
C THR A 75 -6.77 8.01 3.08
N THR A 76 -7.90 7.29 3.01
CA THR A 76 -7.92 5.84 2.82
C THR A 76 -7.32 5.45 1.48
N MET A 77 -7.69 6.13 0.39
CA MET A 77 -7.06 5.96 -0.91
C MET A 77 -5.55 6.20 -0.84
N GLY A 78 -5.10 7.27 -0.20
CA GLY A 78 -3.68 7.57 -0.05
C GLY A 78 -2.91 6.44 0.63
N ILE A 79 -3.47 5.88 1.72
CA ILE A 79 -2.87 4.75 2.44
C ILE A 79 -2.79 3.50 1.54
N LEU A 80 -3.89 3.16 0.86
CA LEU A 80 -3.94 2.00 -0.04
C LEU A 80 -2.97 2.16 -1.22
N SER A 81 -2.90 3.34 -1.84
CA SER A 81 -1.99 3.66 -2.93
C SER A 81 -0.53 3.56 -2.51
N VAL A 82 -0.17 4.04 -1.32
CA VAL A 82 1.20 3.89 -0.78
C VAL A 82 1.52 2.39 -0.58
N GLY A 83 0.58 1.61 -0.05
CA GLY A 83 0.75 0.17 0.10
C GLY A 83 0.98 -0.54 -1.24
N LEU A 84 0.14 -0.28 -2.23
CA LEU A 84 0.27 -0.83 -3.60
C LEU A 84 1.58 -0.39 -4.26
N GLY A 85 1.97 0.87 -4.12
CA GLY A 85 3.24 1.38 -4.65
C GLY A 85 4.45 0.67 -4.06
N ILE A 86 4.45 0.43 -2.74
CA ILE A 86 5.54 -0.33 -2.09
C ILE A 86 5.57 -1.78 -2.57
N LEU A 87 4.41 -2.45 -2.66
CA LEU A 87 4.33 -3.82 -3.15
C LEU A 87 4.85 -3.93 -4.59
N ASN A 88 4.49 -3.00 -5.48
CA ASN A 88 4.94 -3.01 -6.88
C ASN A 88 6.43 -2.79 -7.04
N VAL A 89 7.10 -2.11 -6.11
CA VAL A 89 8.56 -1.91 -6.13
C VAL A 89 9.33 -3.15 -5.62
N LEU A 90 8.65 -4.13 -5.04
CA LEU A 90 9.31 -5.35 -4.57
C LEU A 90 9.95 -6.11 -5.74
N PRO A 91 11.09 -6.80 -5.50
CA PRO A 91 11.82 -7.58 -6.50
C PRO A 91 11.13 -8.92 -6.80
N VAL A 92 9.83 -8.89 -7.10
CA VAL A 92 9.02 -10.06 -7.44
C VAL A 92 8.73 -10.02 -8.94
N PRO A 93 9.01 -11.10 -9.70
CA PRO A 93 8.68 -11.13 -11.13
C PRO A 93 7.18 -10.92 -11.34
N VAL A 94 6.80 -10.29 -12.47
CA VAL A 94 5.44 -9.78 -12.78
C VAL A 94 5.13 -8.40 -12.20
N LEU A 95 5.80 -7.97 -11.12
CA LEU A 95 5.71 -6.60 -10.61
C LEU A 95 6.73 -5.67 -11.28
N ASP A 96 6.47 -4.36 -11.22
CA ASP A 96 7.36 -3.32 -11.78
C ASP A 96 8.80 -3.42 -11.23
N GLY A 97 8.95 -3.68 -9.93
CA GLY A 97 10.24 -3.91 -9.28
C GLY A 97 10.95 -5.18 -9.74
N GLY A 98 10.19 -6.20 -10.17
CA GLY A 98 10.73 -7.38 -10.82
C GLY A 98 11.36 -7.04 -12.17
N HIS A 99 10.72 -6.19 -12.98
CA HIS A 99 11.31 -5.72 -14.23
C HIS A 99 12.58 -4.90 -13.99
N LEU A 100 12.59 -4.02 -12.98
CA LEU A 100 13.78 -3.28 -12.58
C LEU A 100 14.94 -4.21 -12.17
N LEU A 101 14.64 -5.27 -11.41
CA LEU A 101 15.63 -6.28 -11.04
C LEU A 101 16.21 -6.99 -12.26
N LEU A 102 15.36 -7.36 -13.23
CA LEU A 102 15.81 -8.05 -14.44
C LEU A 102 16.67 -7.14 -15.31
N LEU A 103 16.30 -5.87 -15.46
CA LEU A 103 17.13 -4.87 -16.14
C LEU A 103 18.48 -4.66 -15.44
N GLY A 104 18.49 -4.67 -14.10
CA GLY A 104 19.72 -4.64 -13.32
C GLY A 104 20.63 -5.84 -13.58
N ILE A 105 20.05 -7.06 -13.62
CA ILE A 105 20.78 -8.29 -13.94
C ILE A 105 21.33 -8.24 -15.37
N GLU A 106 20.54 -7.79 -16.34
CA GLU A 106 20.98 -7.65 -17.74
C GLU A 106 22.10 -6.64 -17.88
N SER A 107 22.02 -5.52 -17.16
CA SER A 107 23.06 -4.48 -17.13
C SER A 107 24.38 -5.03 -16.58
N ILE A 108 24.35 -5.81 -15.50
CA ILE A 108 25.55 -6.44 -14.91
C ILE A 108 26.10 -7.52 -15.85
N ARG A 109 25.24 -8.30 -16.50
CA ARG A 109 25.64 -9.40 -17.38
C ARG A 109 26.09 -8.94 -18.76
N GLY A 110 25.75 -7.72 -19.16
CA GLY A 110 26.04 -7.15 -20.48
C GLY A 110 25.32 -7.83 -21.64
N LYS A 111 24.33 -8.68 -21.38
CA LYS A 111 23.53 -9.36 -22.42
C LYS A 111 22.09 -9.62 -21.97
N PRO A 112 21.11 -9.47 -22.88
CA PRO A 112 19.70 -9.65 -22.57
C PRO A 112 19.38 -11.09 -22.14
N LEU A 113 18.34 -11.26 -21.33
CA LEU A 113 17.78 -12.57 -21.02
C LEU A 113 17.18 -13.18 -22.28
N THR A 114 17.32 -14.50 -22.41
CA THR A 114 16.59 -15.22 -23.46
C THR A 114 15.10 -15.18 -23.16
N ILE A 115 14.27 -15.22 -24.21
CA ILE A 115 12.80 -15.23 -24.08
C ILE A 115 12.34 -16.33 -23.12
N ARG A 116 12.91 -17.54 -23.25
CA ARG A 116 12.59 -18.68 -22.37
C ARG A 116 12.94 -18.43 -20.90
N GLN A 117 14.03 -17.73 -20.60
CA GLN A 117 14.38 -17.36 -19.22
C GLN A 117 13.39 -16.35 -18.66
N MET A 118 13.01 -15.35 -19.45
CA MET A 118 12.03 -14.34 -19.07
C MET A 118 10.66 -15.00 -18.78
N GLU A 119 10.20 -15.89 -19.65
CA GLU A 119 8.95 -16.65 -19.49
C GLU A 119 8.94 -17.45 -18.19
N ILE A 120 10.01 -18.22 -17.92
CA ILE A 120 10.11 -19.02 -16.69
C ILE A 120 10.07 -18.11 -15.45
N ILE A 121 10.84 -17.02 -15.45
CA ILE A 121 10.89 -16.07 -14.34
C ILE A 121 9.50 -15.45 -14.09
N GLN A 122 8.82 -15.03 -15.15
CA GLN A 122 7.47 -14.46 -15.07
C GLN A 122 6.45 -15.50 -14.59
N GLN A 123 6.48 -16.73 -15.10
CA GLN A 123 5.58 -17.80 -14.67
C GLN A 123 5.78 -18.15 -13.19
N VAL A 124 7.03 -18.20 -12.72
CA VAL A 124 7.35 -18.43 -11.31
C VAL A 124 6.80 -17.29 -10.45
N GLY A 125 7.04 -16.03 -10.86
CA GLY A 125 6.50 -14.86 -10.14
C GLY A 125 4.97 -14.86 -10.10
N LEU A 126 4.32 -15.11 -11.24
CA LEU A 126 2.85 -15.19 -11.33
C LEU A 126 2.30 -16.28 -10.41
N SER A 127 2.91 -17.48 -10.43
CA SER A 127 2.50 -18.60 -9.58
C SER A 127 2.60 -18.25 -8.10
N LEU A 128 3.65 -17.53 -7.70
CA LEU A 128 3.87 -17.10 -6.33
C LEU A 128 2.85 -16.02 -5.89
N ILE A 129 2.54 -15.06 -6.76
CA ILE A 129 1.48 -14.06 -6.53
C ILE A 129 0.11 -14.73 -6.43
N LEU A 130 -0.20 -15.67 -7.33
CA LEU A 130 -1.47 -16.43 -7.28
C LEU A 130 -1.60 -17.23 -5.98
N ALA A 131 -0.54 -17.89 -5.54
CA ALA A 131 -0.52 -18.61 -4.27
C ALA A 131 -0.78 -17.67 -3.08
N LEU A 132 -0.13 -16.49 -3.06
CA LEU A 132 -0.38 -15.47 -2.05
C LEU A 132 -1.83 -14.96 -2.10
N MET A 133 -2.38 -14.71 -3.29
CA MET A 133 -3.76 -14.27 -3.44
C MET A 133 -4.75 -15.29 -2.88
N ILE A 134 -4.52 -16.59 -3.09
CA ILE A 134 -5.35 -17.65 -2.51
C ILE A 134 -5.31 -17.58 -0.98
N VAL A 135 -4.12 -17.42 -0.38
CA VAL A 135 -3.96 -17.29 1.08
C VAL A 135 -4.69 -16.05 1.59
N VAL A 136 -4.51 -14.91 0.95
CA VAL A 136 -5.13 -13.64 1.35
C VAL A 136 -6.65 -13.69 1.23
N ILE A 137 -7.20 -14.22 0.12
CA ILE A 137 -8.64 -14.38 -0.07
C ILE A 137 -9.23 -15.35 0.96
N ARG A 138 -8.54 -16.46 1.25
CA ARG A 138 -8.93 -17.39 2.32
C ARG A 138 -9.02 -16.68 3.66
N ASN A 139 -8.04 -15.82 3.98
CA ASN A 139 -8.04 -15.06 5.23
C ASN A 139 -9.16 -14.01 5.27
N ASP A 140 -9.46 -13.37 4.14
CA ASP A 140 -10.59 -12.44 4.02
C ASP A 140 -11.93 -13.12 4.28
N ILE A 141 -12.15 -14.30 3.68
CA ILE A 141 -13.38 -15.09 3.89
C ILE A 141 -13.51 -15.50 5.36
N ALA A 142 -12.43 -15.97 5.98
CA ALA A 142 -12.42 -16.35 7.39
C ALA A 142 -12.72 -15.18 8.35
N ARG A 143 -12.50 -13.94 7.93
CA ARG A 143 -12.81 -12.72 8.71
C ARG A 143 -14.26 -12.28 8.58
N LEU A 144 -15.06 -12.90 7.71
CA LEU A 144 -16.45 -12.52 7.54
C LEU A 144 -17.26 -12.91 8.78
N PRO A 145 -18.17 -12.03 9.25
CA PRO A 145 -18.98 -12.24 10.46
C PRO A 145 -19.97 -13.40 10.35
N ILE A 146 -20.05 -14.07 9.20
CA ILE A 146 -20.89 -15.27 9.00
C ILE A 146 -20.18 -16.51 9.59
N PHE A 147 -18.87 -16.44 9.79
CA PHE A 147 -18.04 -17.54 10.32
C PHE A 147 -17.54 -17.30 11.76
N ASN A 148 -18.00 -16.23 12.43
CA ASN A 148 -17.62 -15.83 13.79
C ASN A 148 -18.86 -15.61 14.67
#